data_AF-A0A7K1FR82-F1
#
_entry.id   AF-A0A7K1FR82-F1
#
_cell.length_a   1.000
_cell.length_b   1.000
_cell.length_c   1.000
_cell.angle_alpha   90.00
_cell.angle_beta   90.00
_cell.angle_gamma   90.00
#
_symmetry.space_group_name_H-M   'P 1'
#
loop_
_entity.id
_entity.type
_entity.pdbx_description
1 polymer ?
#
loop_
_entity_poly.entity_id
_entity_poly.type
_entity_poly.pdbx_seq_one_letter_code
_entity_poly.pdbx_strand_id
1 'polypeptide(L)'
;MSEVHDRARLSMVLADYAVTDPLGKLHMVGGGLQLLGRDRNTGNTAAFALVVSMSFPPEVFHEQYAFEVVLEDLTGSPVELPHQQPGSSSPVVRFGQSLQVEEPNFPGSGLPRRTLPGRTNVVLYFNTGLPLPAGQALVWRARIDGESKPDWVLPCWVPGPPSTPVIG
;
A
#
# COMPACT_ATOMS: atom_id res chain seq x y z
N MET A 1 -16.16 4.98 16.32
CA MET A 1 -16.50 4.55 14.97
C MET A 1 -16.32 5.78 14.09
N SER A 2 -15.30 5.76 13.23
CA SER A 2 -14.98 6.90 12.36
C SER A 2 -15.93 6.93 11.16
N GLU A 3 -16.60 8.06 10.93
CA GLU A 3 -17.47 8.23 9.77
C GLU A 3 -16.66 8.16 8.45
N VAL A 4 -15.43 8.67 8.46
CA VAL A 4 -14.52 8.57 7.32
C VAL A 4 -14.21 7.11 7.00
N HIS A 5 -13.87 6.30 8.02
CA HIS A 5 -13.67 4.87 7.84
C HIS A 5 -14.88 4.20 7.20
N ASP A 6 -16.08 4.42 7.75
CA ASP A 6 -17.30 3.73 7.31
C ASP A 6 -17.67 4.07 5.87
N ARG A 7 -17.46 5.32 5.48
CA ARG A 7 -17.80 5.84 4.15
C ARG A 7 -16.72 5.65 3.10
N ALA A 8 -15.47 5.41 3.50
CA ALA A 8 -14.37 5.22 2.58
C ALA A 8 -14.54 3.96 1.73
N ARG A 9 -14.16 4.08 0.46
CA ARG A 9 -13.86 2.96 -0.44
C ARG A 9 -12.37 2.97 -0.72
N LEU A 10 -11.75 1.80 -0.68
CA LEU A 10 -10.30 1.68 -0.85
C LEU A 10 -10.00 0.50 -1.77
N SER A 11 -9.02 0.68 -2.65
CA SER A 11 -8.43 -0.40 -3.44
C SER A 11 -6.91 -0.30 -3.41
N MET A 12 -6.24 -1.44 -3.43
CA MET A 12 -4.78 -1.51 -3.48
C MET A 12 -4.32 -2.25 -4.72
N VAL A 13 -3.21 -1.80 -5.29
CA VAL A 13 -2.54 -2.44 -6.42
C VAL A 13 -1.03 -2.41 -6.20
N LEU A 14 -0.37 -3.54 -6.46
CA LEU A 14 1.08 -3.56 -6.61
C LEU A 14 1.45 -3.35 -8.08
N ALA A 15 2.55 -2.65 -8.30
CA ALA A 15 3.07 -2.32 -9.62
C ALA A 15 4.60 -2.36 -9.63
N ASP A 16 5.22 -2.42 -10.80
CA ASP A 16 6.69 -2.29 -10.91
C ASP A 16 7.14 -0.87 -10.54
N TYR A 17 6.32 0.12 -10.93
CA TYR A 17 6.56 1.53 -10.66
C TYR A 17 5.25 2.31 -10.58
N ALA A 18 5.18 3.26 -9.66
CA ALA A 18 4.11 4.25 -9.64
C ALA A 18 4.60 5.59 -9.09
N VAL A 19 3.97 6.67 -9.55
CA VAL A 19 4.22 8.03 -9.08
C VAL A 19 2.95 8.87 -9.26
N THR A 20 2.75 9.85 -8.39
CA THR A 20 1.72 10.87 -8.56
C THR A 20 2.37 12.16 -9.05
N ASP A 21 1.83 12.76 -10.11
CA ASP A 21 2.29 14.05 -10.58
C ASP A 21 1.83 15.22 -9.66
N PRO A 22 2.35 16.44 -9.83
CA PRO A 22 1.91 17.59 -9.03
C PRO A 22 0.42 17.97 -9.19
N LEU A 23 -0.26 17.43 -10.21
CA LEU A 23 -1.69 17.63 -10.46
C LEU A 23 -2.54 16.51 -9.85
N GLY A 24 -1.93 15.58 -9.10
CA GLY A 24 -2.63 14.46 -8.46
C GLY A 24 -2.92 13.28 -9.39
N LYS A 25 -2.38 13.27 -10.62
CA LYS A 25 -2.58 12.14 -11.55
C LYS A 25 -1.61 11.01 -11.23
N LEU A 26 -2.16 9.81 -11.13
CA LEU A 26 -1.40 8.59 -10.90
C LEU A 26 -0.85 8.06 -12.23
N HIS A 27 0.47 7.90 -12.31
CA HIS A 27 1.15 7.13 -13.34
C HIS A 27 1.58 5.79 -12.74
N MET A 28 1.26 4.69 -13.42
CA MET A 28 1.54 3.34 -12.95
C MET A 28 2.02 2.48 -14.12
N VAL A 29 3.10 1.72 -13.91
CA VAL A 29 3.70 0.79 -14.87
C VAL A 29 3.74 -0.59 -14.23
N GLY A 30 3.28 -1.61 -14.97
CA GLY A 30 3.26 -2.99 -14.47
C GLY A 30 2.25 -3.25 -13.36
N GLY A 31 1.11 -2.54 -13.36
CA GLY A 31 0.06 -2.71 -12.35
C GLY A 31 -0.59 -4.09 -12.39
N GLY A 32 -0.91 -4.64 -11.21
CA GLY A 32 -1.51 -5.97 -11.05
C GLY A 32 -0.50 -7.04 -10.62
N LEU A 33 0.66 -6.63 -10.10
CA LEU A 33 1.66 -7.55 -9.60
C LEU A 33 1.12 -8.32 -8.39
N GLN A 34 1.31 -9.64 -8.38
CA GLN A 34 0.98 -10.49 -7.23
C GLN A 34 2.20 -11.21 -6.67
N LEU A 35 3.27 -11.30 -7.47
CA LEU A 35 4.52 -11.95 -7.11
C LEU A 35 5.62 -10.90 -7.04
N LEU A 36 6.23 -10.74 -5.88
CA LEU A 36 7.37 -9.85 -5.70
C LEU A 36 8.64 -10.63 -5.99
N GLY A 37 9.20 -10.45 -7.18
CA GLY A 37 10.45 -11.12 -7.58
C GLY A 37 11.56 -10.82 -6.57
N ARG A 38 12.53 -11.73 -6.42
CA ARG A 38 13.61 -11.60 -5.44
C ARG A 38 14.97 -11.60 -6.14
N ASP A 39 15.80 -10.62 -5.82
CA ASP A 39 17.18 -10.56 -6.25
C ASP A 39 18.00 -11.59 -5.48
N ARG A 40 18.76 -12.43 -6.20
CA ARG A 40 19.53 -13.52 -5.61
C ARG A 40 20.79 -13.06 -4.89
N ASN A 41 21.35 -11.92 -5.28
CA ASN A 41 22.59 -11.39 -4.73
C ASN A 41 22.31 -10.61 -3.45
N THR A 42 21.26 -9.80 -3.42
CA THR A 42 20.93 -8.95 -2.26
C THR A 42 19.94 -9.62 -1.31
N GLY A 43 19.13 -10.56 -1.80
CA GLY A 43 18.04 -11.16 -1.04
C GLY A 43 16.82 -10.25 -0.86
N ASN A 44 16.84 -9.04 -1.43
CA ASN A 44 15.70 -8.12 -1.47
C ASN A 44 14.72 -8.51 -2.56
N THR A 45 13.48 -8.03 -2.45
CA THR A 45 12.58 -8.00 -3.60
C THR A 45 13.16 -7.13 -4.72
N ALA A 46 12.68 -7.33 -5.95
CA ALA A 46 12.80 -6.33 -7.01
C ALA A 46 12.14 -5.02 -6.56
N ALA A 47 12.45 -3.93 -7.27
CA ALA A 47 11.74 -2.66 -7.07
C ALA A 47 10.25 -2.85 -7.36
N PHE A 48 9.41 -2.24 -6.53
CA PHE A 48 7.96 -2.28 -6.70
C PHE A 48 7.32 -1.06 -6.04
N ALA A 49 6.07 -0.77 -6.42
CA ALA A 49 5.24 0.24 -5.80
C ALA A 49 3.96 -0.39 -5.24
N LEU A 50 3.52 0.08 -4.08
CA LEU A 50 2.17 -0.11 -3.57
C LEU A 50 1.38 1.17 -3.82
N VAL A 51 0.27 1.05 -4.55
CA VAL A 51 -0.68 2.13 -4.78
C VAL A 51 -1.93 1.85 -3.97
N VAL A 52 -2.32 2.81 -3.13
CA VAL A 52 -3.57 2.79 -2.39
C VAL A 52 -4.46 3.91 -2.91
N SER A 53 -5.55 3.55 -3.56
CA SER A 53 -6.55 4.49 -4.06
C SER A 53 -7.73 4.51 -3.11
N MET A 54 -8.02 5.69 -2.57
CA MET A 54 -9.15 5.94 -1.68
C MET A 54 -10.16 6.84 -2.36
N SER A 55 -11.44 6.56 -2.12
CA SER A 55 -12.53 7.42 -2.55
C SER A 55 -13.50 7.69 -1.41
N PHE A 56 -13.88 8.95 -1.27
CA PHE A 56 -14.72 9.44 -0.18
C PHE A 56 -15.94 10.15 -0.76
N PRO A 57 -17.14 9.87 -0.22
CA PRO A 57 -18.33 10.58 -0.67
C PRO A 57 -18.36 12.00 -0.06
N PRO A 58 -19.17 12.92 -0.60
CA PRO A 58 -19.11 14.33 -0.21
C PRO A 58 -19.38 14.62 1.27
N GLU A 59 -20.14 13.75 1.94
CA GLU A 59 -20.54 13.89 3.35
C GLU A 59 -19.35 14.08 4.28
N VAL A 60 -18.20 13.49 3.96
CA VAL A 60 -16.99 13.51 4.79
C VAL A 60 -15.91 14.47 4.29
N PHE A 61 -16.24 15.38 3.38
CA PHE A 61 -15.27 16.39 2.91
C PHE A 61 -14.79 17.29 4.05
N HIS A 62 -13.51 17.62 4.00
CA HIS A 62 -12.77 18.39 5.01
C HIS A 62 -12.54 17.69 6.35
N GLU A 63 -13.01 16.46 6.52
CA GLU A 63 -12.68 15.65 7.69
C GLU A 63 -11.23 15.17 7.64
N GLN A 64 -10.59 15.13 8.81
CA GLN A 64 -9.24 14.58 8.98
C GLN A 64 -9.32 13.10 9.36
N TYR A 65 -8.38 12.31 8.86
CA TYR A 65 -8.28 10.89 9.16
C TYR A 65 -6.83 10.41 9.21
N ALA A 66 -6.57 9.41 10.04
CA ALA A 66 -5.29 8.73 10.10
C ALA A 66 -5.30 7.54 9.14
N PHE A 67 -4.50 7.61 8.08
CA PHE A 67 -4.29 6.50 7.15
C PHE A 67 -3.08 5.68 7.58
N GLU A 68 -3.21 4.36 7.55
CA GLU A 68 -2.12 3.42 7.77
C GLU A 68 -2.16 2.29 6.75
N VAL A 69 -1.00 1.81 6.35
CA VAL A 69 -0.84 0.53 5.66
C VAL A 69 0.29 -0.26 6.28
N VAL A 70 0.03 -1.54 6.53
CA VAL A 70 0.95 -2.46 7.18
C VAL A 70 1.06 -3.73 6.35
N LEU A 71 2.27 -4.28 6.25
CA LEU A 71 2.48 -5.61 5.69
C LEU A 71 2.37 -6.63 6.82
N GLU A 72 1.47 -7.59 6.67
CA GLU A 72 1.21 -8.67 7.62
C GLU A 72 1.58 -10.03 7.02
N ASP A 73 1.89 -10.99 7.88
CA ASP A 73 1.95 -12.40 7.51
C ASP A 73 0.53 -13.02 7.49
N LEU A 74 0.44 -14.32 7.20
CA LEU A 74 -0.84 -15.03 7.18
C LEU A 74 -1.53 -15.17 8.54
N THR A 75 -0.82 -14.87 9.63
CA THR A 75 -1.38 -14.85 11.00
C THR A 75 -1.95 -13.48 11.37
N GLY A 76 -1.76 -12.46 10.52
CA GLY A 76 -2.12 -11.07 10.80
C GLY A 76 -1.07 -10.32 11.62
N SER A 77 0.10 -10.92 11.85
CA SER A 77 1.21 -10.28 12.56
C SER A 77 1.99 -9.39 11.59
N PRO A 78 2.38 -8.17 11.98
CA PRO A 78 3.18 -7.31 11.12
C PRO A 78 4.52 -7.96 10.75
N VAL A 79 4.93 -7.83 9.49
CA VAL A 79 6.20 -8.37 9.00
C VAL A 79 7.35 -7.54 9.54
N GLU A 80 8.24 -8.21 10.25
CA GLU A 80 9.51 -7.69 10.73
C GLU A 80 10.60 -7.87 9.67
N LEU A 81 11.35 -6.80 9.40
CA LEU A 81 12.51 -6.87 8.52
C LEU A 81 13.74 -7.39 9.30
N PRO A 82 14.67 -8.10 8.63
CA PRO A 82 15.92 -8.54 9.23
C PRO A 82 16.69 -7.36 9.86
N HIS A 83 17.35 -7.61 10.99
CA HIS A 83 18.11 -6.59 11.70
C HIS A 83 19.21 -6.04 10.79
N GLN A 84 19.28 -4.71 10.67
CA GLN A 84 20.40 -4.05 9.99
C GLN A 84 21.60 -3.84 10.93
N GLN A 85 21.39 -3.84 12.25
CA GLN A 85 22.43 -3.71 13.28
C GLN A 85 22.14 -4.57 14.53
N PRO A 86 23.16 -5.19 15.15
CA PRO A 86 22.98 -5.90 16.42
C PRO A 86 22.49 -4.97 17.53
N GLY A 87 21.36 -5.30 18.18
CA GLY A 87 20.79 -4.53 19.29
C GLY A 87 19.70 -3.51 18.91
N SER A 88 19.38 -3.35 17.62
CA SER A 88 18.20 -2.60 17.16
C SER A 88 16.97 -3.50 17.14
N SER A 89 15.79 -2.97 17.49
CA SER A 89 14.52 -3.65 17.19
C SER A 89 14.38 -3.81 15.67
N SER A 90 13.84 -4.95 15.22
CA SER A 90 13.48 -5.16 13.82
C SER A 90 12.44 -4.14 13.37
N PRO A 91 12.68 -3.36 12.30
CA PRO A 91 11.69 -2.42 11.81
C PRO A 91 10.53 -3.17 11.16
N VAL A 92 9.31 -2.78 11.49
CA VAL A 92 8.08 -3.30 10.88
C VAL A 92 7.80 -2.54 9.60
N VAL A 93 7.33 -3.23 8.56
CA VAL A 93 6.88 -2.59 7.32
C VAL A 93 5.50 -1.96 7.54
N ARG A 94 5.51 -0.71 8.00
CA ARG A 94 4.33 0.09 8.31
C ARG A 94 4.53 1.52 7.82
N PHE A 95 3.50 2.07 7.21
CA PHE A 95 3.45 3.48 6.82
C PHE A 95 2.16 4.09 7.35
N GLY A 96 2.27 5.25 7.99
CA GLY A 96 1.13 5.98 8.55
C GLY A 96 1.25 7.46 8.30
N GLN A 97 0.13 8.11 7.99
CA GLN A 97 0.06 9.56 7.77
C GLN A 97 -1.33 10.09 8.13
N SER A 98 -1.38 11.34 8.59
CA SER A 98 -2.64 12.06 8.77
C SER A 98 -2.97 12.80 7.47
N LEU A 99 -4.19 12.62 6.98
CA LEU A 99 -4.68 13.19 5.74
C LEU A 99 -6.00 13.92 5.99
N GLN A 100 -6.39 14.78 5.06
CA GLN A 100 -7.70 15.41 5.03
C GLN A 100 -8.42 14.99 3.75
N VAL A 101 -9.74 14.77 3.85
CA VAL A 101 -10.56 14.50 2.67
C VAL A 101 -10.73 15.80 1.89
N GLU A 102 -10.11 15.88 0.73
CA GLU A 102 -10.21 17.03 -0.15
C GLU A 102 -11.46 16.98 -1.03
N GLU A 103 -12.13 18.12 -1.18
CA GLU A 103 -13.18 18.27 -2.19
C GLU A 103 -12.53 18.42 -3.57
N PRO A 104 -12.93 17.62 -4.58
CA PRO A 104 -12.44 17.79 -5.94
C PRO A 104 -12.75 19.18 -6.49
N ASN A 105 -11.70 19.91 -6.87
CA ASN A 105 -11.82 21.23 -7.48
C ASN A 105 -11.44 21.15 -8.96
N PHE A 106 -12.38 21.49 -9.83
CA PHE A 106 -12.18 21.54 -11.28
C PHE A 106 -12.48 22.96 -11.80
N PRO A 107 -11.50 23.88 -11.73
CA PRO A 107 -11.69 25.25 -12.18
C PRO A 107 -12.20 25.32 -13.62
N GLY A 108 -13.22 26.15 -13.88
CA GLY A 108 -13.78 26.35 -15.22
C GLY A 108 -14.68 25.22 -15.73
N SER A 109 -14.93 24.16 -14.94
CA SER A 109 -15.80 23.04 -15.35
C SER A 109 -17.30 23.32 -15.23
N GLY A 110 -17.71 24.31 -14.44
CA GLY A 110 -19.11 24.55 -14.09
C GLY A 110 -19.75 23.44 -13.24
N LEU A 111 -18.96 22.48 -12.76
CA LEU A 111 -19.43 21.38 -11.92
C LEU A 111 -19.92 21.92 -10.57
N PRO A 112 -21.16 21.62 -10.14
CA PRO A 112 -21.60 21.98 -8.79
C PRO A 112 -20.72 21.32 -7.73
N ARG A 113 -20.54 22.01 -6.60
CA ARG A 113 -19.85 21.45 -5.43
C ARG A 113 -20.48 20.14 -5.00
N ARG A 114 -19.68 19.25 -4.43
CA ARG A 114 -20.15 17.96 -3.87
C ARG A 114 -20.82 17.02 -4.89
N THR A 115 -20.60 17.23 -6.19
CA THR A 115 -21.16 16.34 -7.24
C THR A 115 -20.35 15.05 -7.40
N LEU A 116 -19.02 15.13 -7.24
CA LEU A 116 -18.11 14.00 -7.44
C LEU A 116 -17.47 13.59 -6.11
N PRO A 117 -17.15 12.29 -5.93
CA PRO A 117 -16.43 11.85 -4.76
C PRO A 117 -14.99 12.36 -4.76
N GLY A 118 -14.47 12.64 -3.57
CA GLY A 118 -13.04 12.86 -3.32
C GLY A 118 -12.25 11.63 -3.71
N ARG A 119 -11.07 11.83 -4.30
CA ARG A 119 -10.13 10.74 -4.64
C ARG A 119 -8.73 11.11 -4.20
N THR A 120 -8.10 10.20 -3.47
CA THR A 120 -6.74 10.35 -2.97
C THR A 120 -5.96 9.09 -3.34
N ASN A 121 -4.76 9.25 -3.89
CA ASN A 121 -3.84 8.15 -4.14
C ASN A 121 -2.62 8.30 -3.25
N VAL A 122 -2.31 7.26 -2.49
CA VAL A 122 -1.06 7.13 -1.74
C VAL A 122 -0.18 6.15 -2.49
N VAL A 123 1.03 6.59 -2.82
CA VAL A 123 2.00 5.77 -3.55
C VAL A 123 3.22 5.55 -2.67
N LEU A 124 3.51 4.29 -2.36
CA LEU A 124 4.73 3.87 -1.68
C LEU A 124 5.62 3.19 -2.71
N TYR A 125 6.71 3.82 -3.10
CA TYR A 125 7.66 3.26 -4.05
C TYR A 125 8.92 2.76 -3.34
N PHE A 126 9.17 1.46 -3.42
CA PHE A 126 10.33 0.77 -2.85
C PHE A 126 11.37 0.57 -3.94
N ASN A 127 12.10 1.63 -4.26
CA ASN A 127 13.05 1.67 -5.38
C ASN A 127 14.22 0.66 -5.25
N THR A 128 14.59 0.27 -4.04
CA THR A 128 15.63 -0.73 -3.74
C THR A 128 15.06 -2.09 -3.29
N GLY A 129 13.73 -2.23 -3.38
CA GLY A 129 12.99 -3.38 -2.85
C GLY A 129 13.03 -3.45 -1.32
N LEU A 130 12.54 -4.57 -0.78
CA LEU A 130 12.51 -4.85 0.66
C LEU A 130 13.12 -6.23 0.95
N PRO A 131 13.85 -6.41 2.07
CA PRO A 131 14.34 -7.72 2.51
C PRO A 131 13.21 -8.54 3.15
N LEU A 132 12.18 -8.87 2.37
CA LEU A 132 11.01 -9.61 2.85
C LEU A 132 11.31 -11.10 3.07
N PRO A 133 10.62 -11.77 4.02
CA PRO A 133 10.75 -13.20 4.18
C PRO A 133 10.32 -13.94 2.91
N ALA A 134 11.12 -14.91 2.49
CA ALA A 134 10.94 -15.62 1.24
C ALA A 134 10.15 -16.92 1.43
N GLY A 135 9.45 -17.35 0.38
CA GLY A 135 8.70 -18.61 0.36
C GLY A 135 7.37 -18.57 1.10
N GLN A 136 6.80 -17.38 1.31
CA GLN A 136 5.52 -17.22 1.99
C GLN A 136 4.65 -16.14 1.36
N ALA A 137 3.34 -16.26 1.60
CA ALA A 137 2.35 -15.25 1.25
C ALA A 137 2.32 -14.18 2.34
N LEU A 138 2.22 -12.93 1.91
CA LEU A 138 2.10 -11.76 2.77
C LEU A 138 0.84 -10.99 2.37
N VAL A 139 0.35 -10.13 3.25
CA VAL A 139 -0.88 -9.36 3.03
C VAL A 139 -0.62 -7.90 3.39
N TRP A 140 -0.77 -7.01 2.41
CA TRP A 140 -0.89 -5.59 2.70
C TRP A 140 -2.27 -5.32 3.26
N ARG A 141 -2.36 -4.66 4.42
CA ARG A 141 -3.62 -4.23 5.03
C ARG A 141 -3.63 -2.73 5.20
N ALA A 142 -4.65 -2.09 4.66
CA ALA A 142 -4.91 -0.68 4.90
C ALA A 142 -5.86 -0.47 6.08
N ARG A 143 -5.69 0.65 6.78
CA ARG A 143 -6.50 1.07 7.92
C ARG A 143 -6.78 2.57 7.83
N ILE A 144 -7.97 2.96 8.27
CA ILE A 144 -8.36 4.35 8.48
C ILE A 144 -8.80 4.47 9.94
N ASP A 145 -8.19 5.40 10.67
CA ASP A 145 -8.42 5.64 12.10
C ASP A 145 -8.23 4.37 12.96
N GLY A 146 -7.28 3.53 12.56
CA GLY A 146 -6.95 2.27 13.22
C GLY A 146 -7.86 1.09 12.85
N GLU A 147 -8.93 1.32 12.09
CA GLU A 147 -9.91 0.32 11.68
C GLU A 147 -9.69 -0.13 10.22
N SER A 148 -9.99 -1.39 9.92
CA SER A 148 -9.80 -2.00 8.59
C SER A 148 -11.07 -2.73 8.14
N LYS A 149 -11.27 -2.85 6.82
CA LYS A 149 -12.35 -3.64 6.22
C LYS A 149 -11.83 -4.93 5.58
N PRO A 150 -12.67 -5.99 5.45
CA PRO A 150 -12.24 -7.25 4.85
C PRO A 150 -11.71 -7.14 3.42
N ASP A 151 -12.17 -6.15 2.65
CA ASP A 151 -11.76 -5.86 1.28
C ASP A 151 -10.56 -4.90 1.19
N TRP A 152 -10.06 -4.40 2.32
CA TRP A 152 -8.89 -3.51 2.38
C TRP A 152 -7.60 -4.30 2.60
N VAL A 153 -7.49 -5.39 1.85
CA VAL A 153 -6.34 -6.30 1.87
C VAL A 153 -5.85 -6.57 0.46
N LEU A 154 -4.54 -6.72 0.30
CA LEU A 154 -3.91 -7.12 -0.95
C LEU A 154 -2.86 -8.20 -0.68
N PRO A 155 -3.16 -9.47 -1.02
CA PRO A 155 -2.18 -10.54 -0.87
C PRO A 155 -1.09 -10.43 -1.93
N CYS A 156 0.13 -10.81 -1.56
CA CYS A 156 1.24 -11.02 -2.48
C CYS A 156 2.09 -12.22 -2.07
N TRP A 157 2.88 -12.74 -3.00
CA TRP A 157 3.79 -13.86 -2.78
C TRP A 157 5.24 -13.43 -2.98
N VAL A 158 6.12 -13.82 -2.05
CA VAL A 158 7.57 -13.65 -2.19
C VAL A 158 8.17 -15.04 -2.45
N PRO A 159 8.77 -15.30 -3.63
CA PRO A 159 9.31 -16.61 -3.96
C PRO A 159 10.53 -16.94 -3.09
N GLY A 160 10.60 -18.20 -2.66
CA GLY A 160 11.79 -18.79 -2.04
C GLY A 160 12.95 -18.93 -3.03
N PRO A 161 14.17 -19.20 -2.54
CA PRO A 161 15.24 -19.66 -3.42
C PRO A 161 14.81 -20.92 -4.19
N PRO A 162 15.18 -21.08 -5.47
CA PRO A 162 14.86 -22.28 -6.22
C PRO A 162 15.45 -23.51 -5.51
N SER A 163 14.68 -24.58 -5.39
CA SER A 163 15.18 -25.85 -4.88
C SER A 163 16.29 -26.36 -5.80
N THR A 164 17.50 -26.54 -5.27
CA THR A 164 18.57 -27.23 -6.01
C THR A 164 18.13 -28.67 -6.29
N PRO A 165 18.22 -29.16 -7.55
CA PRO A 165 17.92 -30.55 -7.83
C PRO A 165 18.90 -31.44 -7.05
N VAL A 166 18.37 -32.30 -6.19
CA VAL A 166 19.15 -33.37 -5.56
C VAL A 166 19.29 -34.46 -6.61
N ILE A 167 20.48 -34.61 -7.19
CA ILE A 167 20.82 -35.78 -8.00
C ILE A 167 21.26 -36.86 -7.01
N GLY A 168 20.44 -37.91 -6.88
CA GLY A 168 20.77 -39.14 -6.16
C GLY A 168 21.36 -40.19 -7.07
#